data_AF-A0A6A2XCA7-F1
#
_entry.id   AF-A0A6A2XCA7-F1
#
_cell.length_a   1.000
_cell.length_b   1.000
_cell.length_c   1.000
_cell.angle_alpha   90.00
_cell.angle_beta   90.00
_cell.angle_gamma   90.00
#
_symmetry.space_group_name_H-M   'P 1'
#
loop_
_entity.id
_entity.type
_entity.pdbx_description
1 polymer ?
#
loop_
_entity_poly.entity_id
_entity_poly.type
_entity_poly.pdbx_seq_one_letter_code
_entity_poly.pdbx_strand_id
1 'polypeptide(L)'
;MAISGSDTPTKLTAPSETHCVKCESCGFTEECTVAYIMRVRERYQGRWICGLCTEAVKDEALRSVTLISTEEALERHIRFYEKFRAWSPSDETEHPIFAMGRILRRSLDSPRALRTKSSSALPGLEGLKRPPLFRSESCFSALST
;
A
#
# COMPACT_ATOMS: atom_id res chain seq x y z
N MET A 1 15.02 19.58 -61.63
CA MET A 1 15.33 19.27 -60.22
C MET A 1 14.33 18.22 -59.77
N ALA A 2 14.78 16.97 -59.63
CA ALA A 2 13.95 15.85 -59.18
C ALA A 2 14.23 15.61 -57.69
N ILE A 3 13.19 15.60 -56.88
CA ILE A 3 13.26 15.16 -55.48
C ILE A 3 13.00 13.66 -55.44
N SER A 4 14.06 12.87 -55.28
CA SER A 4 13.95 11.44 -54.98
C SER A 4 13.47 11.28 -53.53
N GLY A 5 12.23 10.82 -53.37
CA GLY A 5 11.73 10.32 -52.10
C GLY A 5 12.44 9.03 -51.74
N SER A 6 13.27 9.06 -50.70
CA SER A 6 13.83 7.86 -50.08
C SER A 6 12.82 7.31 -49.08
N ASP A 7 12.10 6.26 -49.47
CA ASP A 7 11.34 5.43 -48.55
C ASP A 7 12.32 4.63 -47.68
N THR A 8 12.59 5.13 -46.47
CA THR A 8 13.24 4.36 -45.42
C THR A 8 12.28 3.26 -44.95
N PRO A 9 12.69 1.98 -44.92
CA PRO A 9 11.81 0.90 -44.53
C PRO A 9 11.43 1.06 -43.05
N THR A 10 10.14 1.23 -42.80
CA THR A 10 9.56 1.09 -41.47
C THR A 10 9.90 -0.30 -40.96
N LYS A 11 10.85 -0.37 -40.02
CA LYS A 11 11.17 -1.58 -39.27
C LYS A 11 9.93 -1.99 -38.50
N LEU A 12 9.14 -2.87 -39.10
CA LEU A 12 8.06 -3.59 -38.44
C LEU A 12 8.70 -4.39 -37.31
N THR A 13 8.60 -3.86 -36.10
CA THR A 13 9.07 -4.51 -34.88
C THR A 13 8.34 -5.83 -34.77
N ALA A 14 9.08 -6.93 -34.89
CA ALA A 14 8.56 -8.26 -34.63
C ALA A 14 7.84 -8.27 -33.27
N PRO A 15 6.74 -9.04 -33.11
CA PRO A 15 6.10 -9.19 -31.81
C PRO A 15 7.15 -9.69 -30.83
N SER A 16 7.53 -8.84 -29.87
CA SER A 16 8.46 -9.21 -28.82
C SER A 16 7.79 -10.25 -27.95
N GLU A 17 8.29 -11.48 -28.02
CA GLU A 17 7.76 -12.62 -27.28
C GLU A 17 7.75 -12.31 -25.77
N THR A 18 6.55 -12.24 -25.20
CA THR A 18 6.31 -12.00 -23.77
C THR A 18 5.89 -13.30 -23.09
N HIS A 19 6.32 -13.46 -21.84
CA HIS A 19 6.02 -14.61 -20.99
C HIS A 19 5.48 -14.12 -19.64
N CYS A 20 4.49 -14.81 -19.10
CA CYS A 20 4.02 -14.60 -17.72
C CYS A 20 4.97 -15.32 -16.77
N VAL A 21 5.68 -14.57 -15.93
CA VAL A 21 6.67 -15.13 -14.99
C VAL A 21 6.34 -14.72 -13.57
N LYS A 22 6.40 -15.69 -12.66
CA LYS A 22 6.12 -15.48 -11.24
C LYS A 22 7.38 -15.05 -10.49
N CYS A 23 7.32 -13.92 -9.81
CA CYS A 23 8.38 -13.42 -8.93
C CYS A 23 8.69 -14.43 -7.83
N GLU A 24 9.97 -14.74 -7.67
CA GLU A 24 10.45 -15.72 -6.66
C GLU A 24 10.38 -15.17 -5.23
N SER A 25 10.31 -13.84 -5.04
CA SER A 25 10.22 -13.20 -3.73
C SER A 25 8.76 -13.02 -3.26
N CYS A 26 7.96 -12.24 -3.97
CA CYS A 26 6.60 -11.89 -3.54
C CYS A 26 5.50 -12.77 -4.16
N GLY A 27 5.82 -13.60 -5.16
CA GLY A 27 4.86 -14.47 -5.83
C GLY A 27 3.93 -13.77 -6.83
N PHE A 28 4.08 -12.46 -7.04
CA PHE A 28 3.33 -11.72 -8.07
C PHE A 28 3.76 -12.17 -9.48
N THR A 29 2.82 -12.23 -10.42
CA THR A 29 3.09 -12.67 -11.79
C THR A 29 3.08 -11.46 -12.72
N GLU A 30 4.10 -11.33 -13.56
CA GLU A 30 4.26 -10.22 -14.51
C GLU A 30 4.45 -10.74 -15.93
N GLU A 31 3.89 -10.03 -16.91
CA GLU A 31 4.15 -10.24 -18.33
C GLU A 31 5.43 -9.51 -18.73
N CYS A 32 6.43 -10.25 -19.19
CA CYS A 32 7.75 -9.70 -19.46
C CYS A 32 8.36 -10.27 -20.73
N THR A 33 9.15 -9.46 -21.44
CA THR A 33 9.92 -9.94 -22.59
C THR A 33 11.04 -10.88 -22.13
N VAL A 34 11.37 -11.89 -22.94
CA VAL A 34 12.45 -12.84 -22.65
C VAL A 34 13.78 -12.11 -22.36
N ALA A 35 14.09 -11.08 -23.14
CA ALA A 35 15.31 -10.29 -22.95
C ALA A 35 15.34 -9.52 -21.61
N TYR A 36 14.19 -9.07 -21.10
CA TYR A 36 14.13 -8.45 -19.78
C TYR A 36 14.30 -9.49 -18.67
N ILE A 37 13.66 -10.66 -18.79
CA ILE A 37 13.78 -11.75 -17.83
C ILE A 37 15.24 -12.18 -17.67
N MET A 38 15.96 -12.36 -18.77
CA MET A 38 17.38 -12.74 -18.75
C MET A 38 18.26 -11.69 -18.05
N ARG A 39 18.05 -10.40 -18.35
CA ARG A 39 18.81 -9.30 -17.71
C ARG A 39 18.58 -9.21 -16.20
N VAL A 40 17.35 -9.44 -15.75
CA VAL A 40 17.04 -9.46 -14.31
C VAL A 40 17.72 -10.66 -13.66
N ARG A 41 17.58 -11.86 -14.23
CA ARG A 41 18.23 -13.06 -13.70
C ARG A 41 19.75 -12.91 -13.60
N GLU A 42 20.40 -12.32 -14.60
CA GLU A 42 21.84 -12.05 -14.56
C GLU A 42 22.26 -11.18 -13.37
N ARG A 43 21.44 -10.18 -13.00
CA ARG A 43 21.72 -9.25 -11.89
C ARG A 43 21.44 -9.82 -10.50
N TYR A 44 20.53 -10.80 -10.41
CA TYR A 44 19.95 -11.27 -9.14
C TYR A 44 20.20 -12.77 -8.90
N GLN A 45 21.43 -13.23 -9.14
CA GLN A 45 21.88 -14.63 -8.98
C GLN A 45 20.96 -15.67 -9.64
N GLY A 46 20.51 -15.41 -10.86
CA GLY A 46 19.65 -16.33 -11.62
C GLY A 46 18.17 -16.27 -11.24
N ARG A 47 17.80 -15.52 -10.19
CA ARG A 47 16.43 -15.37 -9.71
C ARG A 47 15.68 -14.33 -10.51
N TRP A 48 14.44 -14.65 -10.87
CA TRP A 48 13.50 -13.67 -11.41
C TRP A 48 12.75 -12.98 -10.27
N ILE A 49 12.86 -11.65 -10.22
CA ILE A 49 12.10 -10.80 -9.32
C ILE A 49 11.31 -9.76 -10.13
N CYS A 50 10.12 -9.40 -9.66
CA CYS A 50 9.28 -8.42 -10.31
C CYS A 50 9.89 -7.01 -10.29
N GLY A 51 9.33 -6.09 -11.09
CA GLY A 51 9.77 -4.69 -11.13
C GLY A 51 9.75 -4.01 -9.76
N LEU A 52 8.72 -4.29 -8.95
CA LEU A 52 8.60 -3.71 -7.60
C LEU A 52 9.64 -4.26 -6.62
N CYS A 53 9.89 -5.58 -6.62
CA CYS A 53 10.95 -6.18 -5.81
C CYS A 53 12.33 -5.70 -6.26
N THR A 54 12.53 -5.47 -7.56
CA THR A 54 13.77 -4.90 -8.10
C THR A 54 14.06 -3.51 -7.49
N GLU A 55 13.07 -2.63 -7.43
CA GLU A 55 13.24 -1.31 -6.81
C GLU A 55 13.41 -1.42 -5.28
N ALA A 56 12.67 -2.31 -4.61
CA ALA A 56 12.82 -2.53 -3.19
C ALA A 56 14.23 -3.02 -2.81
N VAL A 57 14.84 -3.90 -3.61
CA VAL A 57 16.21 -4.37 -3.38
C VAL A 57 17.24 -3.26 -3.61
N LYS A 58 17.02 -2.40 -4.61
CA LYS A 58 17.89 -1.23 -4.82
C LYS A 58 17.78 -0.25 -3.65
N ASP A 59 16.56 0.02 -3.19
CA ASP A 59 16.34 0.90 -2.04
C ASP A 59 16.98 0.34 -0.76
N GLU A 60 16.85 -0.97 -0.50
CA GLU A 60 17.52 -1.64 0.62
C GLU A 60 19.05 -1.49 0.56
N ALA A 61 19.65 -1.64 -0.64
CA ALA A 61 21.09 -1.47 -0.85
C ALA A 61 21.56 -0.02 -0.67
N LEU A 62 20.69 0.96 -0.92
CA LEU A 62 21.00 2.39 -0.77
C LEU A 62 20.76 2.89 0.65
N ARG A 63 19.75 2.37 1.35
CA ARG A 63 19.37 2.77 2.71
C ARG A 63 20.22 2.14 3.80
N SER A 64 20.95 1.06 3.50
CA SER A 64 21.77 0.38 4.47
C SER A 64 22.90 1.29 4.96
N VAL A 65 23.08 1.36 6.28
CA VAL A 65 24.14 2.17 6.92
C VAL A 65 25.53 1.73 6.47
N THR A 66 25.69 0.44 6.22
CA THR A 66 26.87 -0.17 5.62
C THR A 66 26.63 -0.42 4.14
N LEU A 67 27.65 -0.30 3.30
CA LEU A 67 27.55 -0.74 1.90
C LEU A 67 27.34 -2.25 1.86
N ILE A 68 26.19 -2.68 1.32
CA ILE A 68 25.85 -4.09 1.13
C ILE A 68 25.82 -4.41 -0.36
N SER A 69 26.10 -5.66 -0.70
CA SER A 69 25.98 -6.11 -2.09
C SER A 69 24.50 -6.23 -2.49
N THR A 70 24.23 -6.23 -3.79
CA THR A 70 22.87 -6.47 -4.33
C THR A 70 22.34 -7.84 -3.93
N GLU A 71 23.22 -8.83 -3.78
CA GLU A 71 22.91 -10.16 -3.26
C GLU A 71 22.42 -10.11 -1.82
N GLU A 72 23.16 -9.41 -0.97
CA GLU A 72 22.83 -9.31 0.45
C GLU A 72 21.54 -8.51 0.66
N ALA A 73 21.31 -7.47 -0.15
CA ALA A 73 20.06 -6.73 -0.18
C ALA A 73 18.88 -7.60 -0.64
N LEU A 74 19.08 -8.44 -1.67
CA LEU A 74 18.07 -9.37 -2.14
C LEU A 74 17.71 -10.41 -1.07
N GLU A 75 18.70 -10.97 -0.38
CA GLU A 75 18.48 -11.94 0.71
C GLU A 75 17.71 -11.33 1.88
N ARG A 76 18.03 -10.08 2.28
CA ARG A 76 17.25 -9.33 3.27
C ARG A 76 15.80 -9.15 2.83
N HIS A 77 15.58 -8.77 1.58
CA HIS A 77 14.25 -8.55 1.02
C HIS A 77 13.42 -9.85 1.01
N ILE A 78 14.00 -10.97 0.57
CA ILE A 78 13.33 -12.28 0.57
C ILE A 78 12.95 -12.67 2.00
N ARG A 79 13.88 -12.58 2.94
CA ARG A 79 13.64 -12.90 4.35
C ARG A 79 12.55 -12.04 4.97
N PHE A 80 12.49 -10.75 4.61
CA PHE A 80 11.42 -9.85 5.03
C PHE A 80 10.07 -10.35 4.52
N TYR A 81 9.96 -10.67 3.23
CA TYR A 81 8.74 -11.18 2.62
C TYR A 81 8.29 -12.52 3.21
N GLU A 82 9.22 -13.44 3.46
CA GLU A 82 8.92 -14.73 4.10
C GLU A 82 8.37 -14.54 5.51
N LYS A 83 8.98 -13.67 6.32
CA LYS A 83 8.47 -13.33 7.66
C LYS A 83 7.10 -12.67 7.58
N PHE A 84 6.90 -11.75 6.64
CA PHE A 84 5.62 -11.08 6.44
C PHE A 84 4.52 -12.07 6.02
N ARG A 85 4.84 -13.05 5.17
CA ARG A 85 3.90 -14.09 4.76
C ARG A 85 3.63 -15.11 5.87
N ALA A 86 4.65 -15.46 6.64
CA ALA A 86 4.54 -16.37 7.78
C ALA A 86 3.83 -15.72 8.98
N TRP A 87 3.77 -14.39 9.03
CA TRP A 87 2.97 -13.66 9.99
C TRP A 87 1.47 -13.88 9.70
N SER A 88 0.91 -14.92 10.29
CA SER A 88 -0.52 -14.97 10.56
C SER A 88 -0.79 -14.14 11.82
N PRO A 89 -1.79 -13.24 11.84
CA PRO A 89 -2.32 -12.74 13.09
C PRO A 89 -2.62 -13.96 13.97
N SER A 90 -2.00 -14.06 15.13
CA SER A 90 -2.35 -15.13 16.06
C SER A 90 -3.85 -15.02 16.34
N ASP A 91 -4.51 -16.17 16.46
CA ASP A 91 -5.94 -16.30 16.82
C ASP A 91 -6.25 -15.66 18.20
N GLU A 92 -5.22 -15.15 18.90
CA GLU A 92 -5.33 -14.40 20.14
C GLU A 92 -5.76 -12.94 19.94
N THR A 93 -5.70 -12.41 18.71
CA THR A 93 -6.28 -11.10 18.42
C THR A 93 -7.79 -11.28 18.26
N GLU A 94 -8.57 -10.79 19.23
CA GLU A 94 -10.03 -10.78 19.20
C GLU A 94 -10.54 -10.44 17.79
N HIS A 95 -11.24 -11.39 17.13
CA HIS A 95 -11.71 -11.20 15.76
C HIS A 95 -12.40 -9.83 15.63
N PRO A 96 -12.11 -9.01 14.60
CA PRO A 96 -12.59 -7.63 14.53
C PRO A 96 -14.11 -7.51 14.73
N ILE A 97 -14.88 -8.47 14.20
CA ILE A 97 -16.33 -8.54 14.40
C ILE A 97 -16.70 -8.71 15.89
N PHE A 98 -15.97 -9.54 16.64
CA PHE A 98 -16.23 -9.77 18.06
C PHE A 98 -15.80 -8.56 18.90
N ALA A 99 -14.66 -7.94 18.58
CA ALA A 99 -14.22 -6.69 19.21
C ALA A 99 -15.24 -5.57 19.01
N MET A 100 -15.73 -5.38 17.77
CA MET A 100 -16.78 -4.40 17.46
C MET A 100 -18.10 -4.74 18.15
N GLY A 101 -18.50 -6.01 18.17
CA GLY A 101 -19.70 -6.47 18.89
C GLY A 101 -19.62 -6.23 20.40
N ARG A 102 -18.45 -6.43 21.01
CA ARG A 102 -18.19 -6.15 22.43
C ARG A 102 -18.29 -4.66 22.75
N ILE A 103 -17.77 -3.79 21.87
CA ILE A 103 -17.90 -2.33 21.99
C ILE A 103 -19.37 -1.92 21.89
N LEU A 104 -20.10 -2.44 20.90
CA LEU A 104 -21.52 -2.14 20.72
C LEU A 104 -22.36 -2.59 21.92
N ARG A 105 -22.16 -3.81 22.43
CA ARG A 105 -22.84 -4.29 23.64
C ARG A 105 -22.56 -3.40 24.86
N ARG A 106 -21.29 -3.08 25.13
CA ARG A 106 -20.92 -2.12 26.20
C ARG A 106 -21.58 -0.75 26.05
N SER A 107 -21.77 -0.28 24.81
CA SER A 107 -22.42 1.01 24.54
C SER A 107 -23.94 0.99 24.82
N LEU A 108 -24.55 -0.20 24.80
CA LEU A 108 -25.97 -0.41 25.11
C LEU A 108 -26.19 -0.66 26.61
N ASP A 109 -25.23 -1.32 27.29
CA ASP A 109 -25.28 -1.63 28.72
C ASP A 109 -24.86 -0.45 29.62
N SER A 110 -24.15 0.54 29.07
CA SER A 110 -23.94 1.81 29.76
C SER A 110 -25.31 2.47 29.96
N PRO A 111 -25.69 2.86 31.19
CA PRO A 111 -26.93 3.59 31.39
C PRO A 111 -26.85 4.84 30.54
N ARG A 112 -27.56 4.82 29.41
CA ARG A 112 -27.70 5.99 28.55
C ARG A 112 -28.21 7.06 29.47
N ALA A 113 -27.37 8.05 29.80
CA ALA A 113 -27.81 9.24 30.47
C ALA A 113 -29.05 9.67 29.70
N LEU A 114 -30.21 9.56 30.36
CA LEU A 114 -31.52 9.83 29.79
C LEU A 114 -31.34 11.07 28.96
N ARG A 115 -31.60 10.98 27.65
CA ARG A 115 -31.59 12.15 26.79
C ARG A 115 -32.45 13.18 27.49
N THR A 116 -31.82 14.19 28.07
CA THR A 116 -32.49 15.32 28.66
C THR A 116 -33.18 15.96 27.48
N LYS A 117 -34.50 15.74 27.39
CA LYS A 117 -35.37 16.56 26.56
C LYS A 117 -35.02 17.99 26.94
N SER A 118 -34.57 18.77 25.97
CA SER A 118 -34.25 20.18 26.13
C SER A 118 -35.54 20.97 26.38
N SER A 119 -36.11 20.85 27.58
CA SER A 119 -37.26 21.67 28.01
C SER A 119 -37.50 21.50 29.51
N SER A 120 -36.65 22.10 30.35
CA SER A 120 -37.10 22.70 31.61
C SER A 120 -35.92 23.41 32.25
N ALA A 121 -36.05 24.73 32.34
CA ALA A 121 -35.13 25.63 33.03
C ALA A 121 -34.81 25.14 34.45
N LEU A 122 -33.54 25.26 34.85
CA LEU A 122 -33.16 25.29 36.26
C LEU A 122 -32.36 26.58 36.54
N PRO A 123 -32.66 27.32 37.62
CA PRO A 123 -32.00 28.59 37.93
C PRO A 123 -30.66 28.36 38.66
N GLY A 124 -29.67 29.19 38.33
CA GLY A 124 -28.56 29.49 39.22
C GLY A 124 -27.38 28.52 39.20
N LEU A 125 -26.50 28.66 38.20
CA LEU A 125 -25.06 28.68 38.45
C LEU A 125 -24.39 29.42 37.29
N GLU A 126 -24.10 30.70 37.53
CA GLU A 126 -23.24 31.50 36.65
C GLU A 126 -21.85 30.86 36.55
N GLY A 127 -21.26 30.92 35.35
CA GLY A 127 -19.84 31.26 35.30
C GLY A 127 -18.84 30.25 34.74
N LEU A 128 -19.20 29.27 33.91
CA LEU A 128 -18.20 28.59 33.05
C LEU A 128 -18.65 28.53 31.60
N LYS A 129 -18.28 29.57 30.84
CA LYS A 129 -18.35 29.59 29.37
C LYS A 129 -17.44 28.47 28.85
N ARG A 130 -18.01 27.29 28.57
CA ARG A 130 -17.32 26.31 27.72
C ARG A 130 -17.16 26.98 26.33
N PRO A 131 -15.95 27.12 25.79
CA PRO A 131 -15.79 27.61 24.43
C PRO A 131 -16.53 26.67 23.49
N PRO A 132 -17.27 27.18 22.50
CA PRO A 132 -17.83 26.32 21.46
C PRO A 132 -16.66 25.61 20.77
N LEU A 133 -16.74 24.28 20.68
CA LEU A 133 -15.81 23.52 19.84
C LEU A 133 -16.06 23.95 18.40
N PHE A 134 -15.15 24.75 17.85
CA PHE A 134 -15.14 25.06 16.43
C PHE A 134 -14.96 23.74 15.68
N ARG A 135 -15.94 23.42 14.82
CA ARG A 135 -15.84 22.28 13.93
C ARG A 135 -14.66 22.55 13.00
N SER A 136 -13.73 21.62 12.91
CA SER A 136 -12.68 21.66 11.89
C SER A 136 -13.37 21.71 10.52
N GLU A 137 -13.14 22.79 9.78
CA GLU A 137 -13.61 22.90 8.40
C GLU A 137 -12.83 21.88 7.56
N SER A 138 -13.38 20.67 7.42
CA SER A 138 -12.95 19.77 6.36
C SER A 138 -13.41 20.39 5.05
N CYS A 139 -12.46 20.92 4.27
CA CYS A 139 -12.69 21.45 2.94
C CYS A 139 -13.24 20.35 2.02
N PHE A 140 -14.56 20.19 1.98
CA PHE A 140 -15.24 19.64 0.82
C PHE A 140 -15.71 20.83 -0.01
N SER A 141 -15.07 21.05 -1.15
CA SER A 141 -15.57 21.99 -2.15
C SER A 141 -16.96 21.54 -2.58
N ALA A 142 -17.96 22.38 -2.34
CA ALA A 142 -19.30 22.19 -2.86
C ALA A 142 -19.22 22.11 -4.39
N LEU A 143 -19.70 21.01 -4.96
CA LEU A 143 -20.02 20.96 -6.38
C LEU A 143 -21.22 21.88 -6.59
N SER A 144 -20.99 23.00 -7.28
CA SER A 144 -22.07 23.88 -7.72
C SER A 144 -22.81 23.18 -8.87
N THR A 145 -24.12 22.98 -8.69
CA THR A 145 -25.09 22.78 -9.78
C THR A 145 -25.88 24.07 -9.97
#